data_AF-A4N6Y9-F1
#
_entry.id   AF-A4N6Y9-F1
#
_cell.length_a   1.000
_cell.length_b   1.000
_cell.length_c   1.000
_cell.angle_alpha   90.00
_cell.angle_beta   90.00
_cell.angle_gamma   90.00
#
_symmetry.space_group_name_H-M   'P 1'
#
loop_
_entity.id
_entity.type
_entity.pdbx_description
1 polymer ?
#
loop_
_entity_poly.entity_id
_entity_poly.type
_entity_poly.pdbx_seq_one_letter_code
_entity_poly.pdbx_strand_id
1 'polypeptide(L)' 'MAKTEKKRELKSEIIAFRVTASFKEKLQEMAQADKRELNDFIRLKLEECIN' A
#
# COMPACT_ATOMS: atom_id res chain seq x y z
N MET A 1 -19.66 -32.70 -5.05
CA MET A 1 -18.56 -32.14 -5.87
C MET A 1 -18.33 -30.71 -5.42
N ALA A 2 -17.33 -30.48 -4.56
CA ALA A 2 -17.03 -29.14 -4.05
C ALA A 2 -16.35 -28.33 -5.16
N LYS A 3 -16.99 -27.24 -5.60
CA LYS A 3 -16.38 -26.27 -6.50
C LYS A 3 -15.45 -25.40 -5.66
N THR A 4 -14.17 -25.73 -5.67
CA THR A 4 -13.13 -24.96 -5.00
C THR A 4 -13.08 -23.56 -5.63
N GLU A 5 -13.56 -22.57 -4.88
CA GLU A 5 -13.44 -21.16 -5.24
C GLU A 5 -11.94 -20.83 -5.32
N LYS A 6 -11.44 -20.67 -6.54
CA LYS A 6 -10.08 -20.25 -6.82
C LYS A 6 -9.98 -18.78 -6.42
N LYS A 7 -9.73 -18.51 -5.13
CA LYS A 7 -9.29 -17.19 -4.64
C LYS A 7 -8.09 -16.82 -5.50
N ARG A 8 -8.25 -15.85 -6.40
CA ARG A 8 -7.13 -15.27 -7.14
C ARG A 8 -6.26 -14.60 -6.09
N GLU A 9 -5.22 -15.30 -5.65
CA GLU A 9 -4.13 -14.68 -4.91
C GLU A 9 -3.51 -13.67 -5.88
N LEU A 10 -3.91 -12.41 -5.75
CA LEU A 10 -3.12 -11.30 -6.28
C LEU A 10 -1.73 -11.50 -5.68
N LYS A 11 -0.77 -11.91 -6.50
CA LYS A 11 0.62 -12.05 -6.06
C LYS A 11 1.09 -10.67 -5.63
N SER A 12 1.01 -10.41 -4.33
CA SER A 12 1.49 -9.18 -3.74
C SER A 12 3.01 -9.28 -3.68
N GLU A 13 3.69 -8.54 -4.55
CA GLU A 13 5.14 -8.38 -4.48
C GLU A 13 5.47 -7.36 -3.38
N ILE A 14 6.45 -7.67 -2.54
CA ILE A 14 6.88 -6.79 -1.45
C ILE A 14 7.98 -5.87 -1.97
N ILE A 15 7.79 -4.56 -1.83
CA ILE A 15 8.83 -3.57 -2.11
C ILE A 15 9.27 -2.93 -0.79
N ALA A 16 10.54 -3.10 -0.44
CA ALA A 16 11.12 -2.48 0.76
C ALA A 16 11.91 -1.22 0.39
N PHE A 17 11.52 -0.08 0.96
CA PHE A 17 12.22 1.20 0.79
C PHE A 17 12.84 1.66 2.10
N ARG A 18 14.08 2.16 2.03
CA ARG A 18 14.71 2.88 3.13
C ARG A 18 14.41 4.37 2.99
N VAL A 19 13.86 4.94 4.04
CA VAL A 19 13.56 6.37 4.13
C VAL A 19 14.05 6.90 5.47
N THR A 20 14.21 8.22 5.57
CA THR A 20 14.51 8.86 6.85
C THR A 20 13.31 8.79 7.79
N ALA A 21 13.55 8.87 9.10
CA ALA A 21 12.47 8.86 10.10
C ALA A 21 11.45 9.98 9.85
N SER A 22 11.94 11.21 9.61
CA SER A 22 11.09 12.37 9.34
C SER A 22 10.25 12.23 8.07
N PHE A 23 10.74 11.50 7.07
CA PHE A 23 9.95 11.23 5.86
C PHE A 23 8.84 10.22 6.14
N LYS A 24 9.13 9.18 6.93
CA LYS A 24 8.12 8.21 7.36
C LYS A 24 7.02 8.87 8.20
N GLU A 25 7.39 9.76 9.13
CA GLU A 25 6.43 10.51 9.95
C GLU A 25 5.48 11.33 9.07
N LYS A 26 6.02 12.08 8.11
CA LYS A 26 5.19 12.84 7.16
C LYS A 26 4.26 11.96 6.33
N LEU A 27 4.73 10.81 5.84
CA LEU A 27 3.87 9.87 5.12
C LEU A 27 2.72 9.36 6.01
N GLN A 28 3.00 9.12 7.29
CA GLN A 28 2.01 8.65 8.24
C GLN A 28 0.99 9.74 8.58
N GLU A 29 1.42 10.98 8.75
CA GLU A 29 0.51 12.13 8.94
C GLU A 29 -0.40 12.33 7.73
N MET A 30 0.14 12.24 6.51
CA MET A 30 -0.66 12.35 5.28
C MET A 30 -1.66 11.20 5.15
N ALA A 31 -1.25 9.96 5.45
CA ALA A 31 -2.15 8.81 5.44
C ALA A 31 -3.30 8.97 6.44
N GLN A 32 -3.00 9.48 7.65
CA GLN A 32 -4.00 9.76 8.68
C GLN A 32 -4.97 10.87 8.25
N ALA A 33 -4.48 11.93 7.61
CA ALA A 33 -5.33 13.00 7.06
C ALA A 33 -6.32 12.46 6.02
N ASP A 34 -5.89 11.49 5.20
CA ASP A 34 -6.72 10.79 4.23
C ASP A 34 -7.60 9.68 4.83
N LYS A 35 -7.55 9.47 6.16
CA LYS A 35 -8.23 8.39 6.89
C LYS A 35 -7.92 7.00 6.33
N ARG A 36 -6.66 6.77 5.94
CA ARG A 36 -6.17 5.52 5.35
C ARG A 36 -5.01 4.96 6.15
N GLU A 37 -4.84 3.64 6.02
CA GLU A 37 -3.61 2.99 6.45
C GLU A 37 -2.44 3.45 5.59
N LEU A 38 -1.25 3.51 6.18
CA LEU A 38 -0.03 3.96 5.49
C LEU A 38 0.26 3.14 4.22
N ASN A 39 0.01 1.84 4.25
CA ASN A 39 0.24 0.96 3.11
C ASN A 39 -0.69 1.28 1.93
N ASP A 40 -1.99 1.48 2.19
CA ASP A 40 -2.96 1.85 1.16
C ASP A 40 -2.68 3.26 0.62
N PHE A 41 -2.31 4.19 1.49
CA PHE A 41 -1.90 5.54 1.08
C PHE A 41 -0.69 5.51 0.13
N ILE A 42 0.37 4.79 0.51
CA ILE A 42 1.58 4.66 -0.33
C ILE A 42 1.24 3.98 -1.66
N ARG A 43 0.45 2.90 -1.62
CA ARG A 43 0.02 2.20 -2.84
C ARG A 43 -0.67 3.14 -3.81
N LEU A 44 -1.66 3.90 -3.34
CA LEU A 44 -2.43 4.81 -4.19
C LEU A 44 -1.56 5.92 -4.76
N LYS A 45 -0.67 6.50 -3.96
CA LYS A 45 0.26 7.52 -4.44
C LYS A 45 1.22 6.97 -5.50
N LEU A 46 1.67 5.73 -5.35
CA LEU A 46 2.48 5.05 -6.38
C LEU A 46 1.66 4.77 -7.65
N GLU A 47 0.41 4.34 -7.53
CA GLU A 47 -0.51 4.15 -8.67
C GLU A 47 -0.80 5.47 -9.41
N GLU A 48 -0.93 6.60 -8.69
CA GLU A 48 -1.09 7.96 -9.26
C GLU A 48 0.19 8.47 -9.95
N CYS A 49 1.38 8.04 -9.54
CA CYS A 49 2.63 8.49 -10.18
C CYS A 49 2.96 7.76 -11.49
N ILE A 50 2.43 6.55 -11.68
CA ILE A 50 2.76 5.68 -12.82
C ILE A 50 1.72 5.79 -13.94
N ASN A 51 0.48 6.17 -13.61
CA ASN A 51 -0.62 6.39 -14.56
C ASN A 51 -0.79 7.87 -14.93
#